data_AF-A0A9D8TF56-F1
#
_entry.id   AF-A0A9D8TF56-F1
#
_cell.length_a   1.000
_cell.length_b   1.000
_cell.length_c   1.000
_cell.angle_alpha   90.00
_cell.angle_beta   90.00
_cell.angle_gamma   90.00
#
_symmetry.space_group_name_H-M   'P 1'
#
loop_
_entity.id
_entity.type
_entity.pdbx_description
1 polymer ?
#
loop_
_entity_poly.entity_id
_entity_poly.type
_entity_poly.pdbx_seq_one_letter_code
_entity_poly.pdbx_strand_id
1 'polypeptide(L)'
;RPYYESEAFPVDWTEPMYKNGKRDVARIIPRRQDSISLQHAMSWLESDKEFTKRIQGYQEDIDYIPANRLYLNIDKQQVLDNKYVDEKYANKIVEKMDFNFNGKSYLGKHELMLLKLIEEGEWKRPLYFAVTVDPALMRSYQRYFIHEGLVYKIAPVNRCVDTDKMYDNLCNNFRWGNIQDSTVYLDENNLRMCRTQRQMFGTLIKALCQEGKFEKAEAAIARCEEIFPKDLFPVNFVDAGLSGYQEIIEAYYMMGKTQEARALIAEAFSTSEDCLNWVFSQREGLWASGLRLANNQLYVMQDLLSNMGSKDPELIKIYGDMFQQYARLYQSIR
;
A
#
# COMPACT_ATOMS: atom_id res chain seq x y z
N ARG A 1 -15.27 1.03 -24.73
CA ARG A 1 -14.86 1.90 -25.86
C ARG A 1 -13.37 2.16 -25.79
N PRO A 2 -12.68 2.39 -26.92
CA PRO A 2 -11.30 2.88 -26.94
C PRO A 2 -11.15 4.20 -26.18
N TYR A 3 -9.96 4.50 -25.69
CA TYR A 3 -9.63 5.74 -24.99
C TYR A 3 -8.23 6.21 -25.41
N TYR A 4 -8.14 7.39 -26.03
CA TYR A 4 -6.94 7.85 -26.76
C TYR A 4 -6.43 6.78 -27.75
N GLU A 5 -5.14 6.46 -27.70
CA GLU A 5 -4.49 5.46 -28.55
C GLU A 5 -4.68 4.02 -28.02
N SER A 6 -5.33 3.87 -26.86
CA SER A 6 -5.56 2.57 -26.25
C SER A 6 -6.87 1.96 -26.77
N GLU A 7 -6.77 0.73 -27.26
CA GLU A 7 -7.94 -0.11 -27.57
C GLU A 7 -8.87 -0.28 -26.35
N ALA A 8 -10.12 -0.63 -26.62
CA ALA A 8 -11.06 -0.97 -25.56
C ALA A 8 -10.55 -2.19 -24.78
N PHE A 9 -10.71 -2.20 -23.45
CA PHE A 9 -10.52 -3.45 -22.71
C PHE A 9 -11.55 -4.47 -23.22
N PRO A 10 -11.16 -5.73 -23.47
CA PRO A 10 -12.08 -6.75 -23.96
C PRO A 10 -13.04 -7.15 -22.84
N VAL A 11 -14.12 -6.36 -22.69
CA VAL A 11 -15.21 -6.66 -21.77
C VAL A 11 -16.51 -6.85 -22.54
N ASP A 12 -17.21 -7.94 -22.27
CA ASP A 12 -18.47 -8.28 -22.95
C ASP A 12 -19.70 -7.56 -22.36
N TRP A 13 -19.57 -6.94 -21.18
CA TRP A 13 -20.64 -6.16 -20.57
C TRP A 13 -21.00 -4.93 -21.39
N THR A 14 -22.26 -4.90 -21.84
CA THR A 14 -22.85 -3.75 -22.53
C THR A 14 -23.40 -2.73 -21.55
N GLU A 15 -23.63 -1.48 -21.99
CA GLU A 15 -24.15 -0.40 -21.13
C GLU A 15 -25.38 -0.78 -20.30
N PRO A 16 -26.41 -1.49 -20.82
CA PRO A 16 -27.55 -1.93 -20.02
C PRO A 16 -27.18 -2.82 -18.83
N MET A 17 -26.02 -3.48 -18.87
CA MET A 17 -25.56 -4.39 -17.82
C MET A 17 -24.91 -3.67 -16.63
N TYR A 18 -24.43 -2.43 -16.82
CA TYR A 18 -23.74 -1.66 -15.78
C TYR A 18 -24.25 -0.21 -15.61
N LYS A 19 -25.28 0.22 -16.34
CA LYS A 19 -25.92 1.53 -16.13
C LYS A 19 -26.44 1.69 -14.71
N ASN A 20 -26.66 2.93 -14.28
CA ASN A 20 -27.23 3.23 -12.96
C ASN A 20 -28.55 2.45 -12.76
N GLY A 21 -28.73 1.86 -11.57
CA GLY A 21 -29.86 1.00 -11.24
C GLY A 21 -29.67 -0.48 -11.58
N LYS A 22 -28.64 -0.87 -12.34
CA LYS A 22 -28.31 -2.28 -12.62
C LYS A 22 -26.98 -2.64 -11.96
N ARG A 23 -26.96 -3.69 -11.13
CA ARG A 23 -25.75 -4.21 -10.44
C ARG A 23 -24.96 -3.12 -9.71
N ASP A 24 -25.65 -2.13 -9.14
CA ASP A 24 -25.02 -1.11 -8.29
C ASP A 24 -24.38 -1.76 -7.05
N VAL A 25 -25.05 -2.79 -6.53
CA VAL A 25 -24.63 -3.59 -5.39
C VAL A 25 -25.02 -5.04 -5.63
N ALA A 26 -24.09 -5.97 -5.41
CA ALA A 26 -24.40 -7.39 -5.30
C ALA A 26 -24.21 -7.87 -3.85
N ARG A 27 -25.28 -8.34 -3.21
CA ARG A 27 -25.20 -8.86 -1.84
C ARG A 27 -24.41 -10.16 -1.78
N ILE A 28 -23.65 -10.37 -0.72
CA ILE A 28 -22.95 -11.64 -0.50
C ILE A 28 -23.86 -12.50 0.37
N ILE A 29 -24.47 -13.53 -0.23
CA ILE A 29 -25.42 -14.42 0.45
C ILE A 29 -24.98 -15.86 0.20
N PRO A 30 -24.03 -16.37 0.99
CA PRO A 30 -23.49 -17.72 0.80
C PRO A 30 -24.59 -18.76 0.95
N ARG A 31 -24.81 -19.57 -0.10
CA ARG A 31 -25.76 -20.70 -0.08
C ARG A 31 -25.06 -22.05 0.15
N ARG A 32 -23.73 -22.06 0.10
CA ARG A 32 -22.83 -23.18 0.41
C ARG A 32 -21.59 -22.64 1.13
N GLN A 33 -20.87 -23.50 1.85
CA GLN A 33 -19.62 -23.12 2.52
C GLN A 33 -18.42 -23.05 1.55
N ASP A 34 -18.54 -23.63 0.36
CA ASP A 34 -17.44 -23.73 -0.60
C ASP A 34 -17.27 -22.47 -1.46
N SER A 35 -16.05 -22.29 -1.99
CA SER A 35 -15.75 -21.27 -3.00
C SER A 35 -16.30 -21.66 -4.38
N ILE A 36 -16.73 -20.67 -5.16
CA ILE A 36 -17.11 -20.85 -6.57
C ILE A 36 -16.08 -20.19 -7.50
N SER A 37 -16.02 -20.59 -8.77
CA SER A 37 -15.13 -19.92 -9.72
C SER A 37 -15.61 -18.50 -10.00
N LEU A 38 -14.66 -17.62 -10.33
CA LEU A 38 -14.91 -16.24 -10.71
C LEU A 38 -15.84 -16.16 -11.93
N GLN A 39 -15.58 -17.00 -12.93
CA GLN A 39 -16.42 -17.15 -14.12
C GLN A 39 -17.87 -17.47 -13.75
N HIS A 40 -18.08 -18.44 -12.85
CA HIS A 40 -19.42 -18.81 -12.41
C HIS A 40 -20.12 -17.66 -11.67
N ALA A 41 -19.39 -16.91 -10.84
CA ALA A 41 -19.94 -15.75 -10.15
C ALA A 41 -20.33 -14.61 -11.11
N MET A 42 -19.53 -14.35 -12.15
CA MET A 42 -19.87 -13.34 -13.17
C MET A 42 -21.10 -13.77 -13.96
N SER A 43 -21.13 -15.00 -14.49
CA SER A 43 -22.31 -15.55 -15.19
C SER A 43 -23.57 -15.58 -14.32
N TRP A 44 -23.41 -15.83 -13.00
CA TRP A 44 -24.51 -15.78 -12.03
C TRP A 44 -25.14 -14.37 -11.95
N LEU A 45 -24.30 -13.33 -11.85
CA LEU A 45 -24.75 -11.95 -11.80
C LEU A 45 -25.35 -11.49 -13.12
N GLU A 46 -24.82 -11.98 -14.24
CA GLU A 46 -25.31 -11.70 -15.59
C GLU A 46 -26.71 -12.27 -15.85
N SER A 47 -27.01 -13.46 -15.30
CA SER A 47 -28.30 -14.13 -15.45
C SER A 47 -29.45 -13.35 -14.82
N ASP A 48 -30.53 -13.13 -15.59
CA ASP A 48 -31.82 -12.58 -15.14
C ASP A 48 -32.85 -13.70 -14.82
N LYS A 49 -32.42 -14.95 -14.67
CA LYS A 49 -33.30 -16.06 -14.25
C LYS A 49 -33.79 -15.85 -12.82
N GLU A 50 -35.02 -16.27 -12.53
CA GLU A 50 -35.63 -16.07 -11.21
C GLU A 50 -34.76 -16.61 -10.06
N PHE A 51 -34.18 -17.81 -10.19
CA PHE A 51 -33.36 -18.39 -9.11
C PHE A 51 -32.04 -17.64 -8.86
N THR A 52 -31.56 -16.80 -9.81
CA THR A 52 -30.35 -15.99 -9.66
C THR A 52 -30.63 -14.61 -9.05
N LYS A 53 -31.90 -14.23 -8.91
CA LYS A 53 -32.33 -12.91 -8.38
C LYS A 53 -33.23 -13.01 -7.15
N ARG A 54 -34.12 -14.01 -7.11
CA ARG A 54 -35.11 -14.19 -6.06
C ARG A 54 -34.53 -14.91 -4.85
N ILE A 55 -34.55 -14.25 -3.70
CA ILE A 55 -34.14 -14.80 -2.41
C ILE A 55 -35.31 -14.74 -1.43
N GLN A 56 -35.54 -15.85 -0.72
CA GLN A 56 -36.52 -15.88 0.37
C GLN A 56 -36.19 -14.82 1.44
N GLY A 57 -37.17 -13.99 1.78
CA GLY A 57 -37.01 -12.87 2.73
C GLY A 57 -36.74 -11.52 2.09
N TYR A 58 -36.52 -11.46 0.77
CA TYR A 58 -36.50 -10.21 0.00
C TYR A 58 -37.79 -10.06 -0.78
N GLN A 59 -38.38 -8.85 -0.77
CA GLN A 59 -39.62 -8.55 -1.50
C GLN A 59 -39.38 -8.34 -2.99
N GLU A 60 -38.19 -7.84 -3.34
CA GLU A 60 -37.77 -7.56 -4.71
C GLU A 60 -36.62 -8.49 -5.12
N ASP A 61 -36.46 -8.64 -6.43
CA ASP A 61 -35.32 -9.30 -7.03
C ASP A 61 -34.04 -8.51 -6.75
N ILE A 62 -32.99 -9.20 -6.31
CA ILE A 62 -31.71 -8.58 -5.96
C ILE A 62 -30.55 -9.23 -6.70
N ASP A 63 -29.52 -8.45 -6.98
CA ASP A 63 -28.23 -8.99 -7.37
C ASP A 63 -27.53 -9.56 -6.13
N TYR A 64 -27.08 -10.81 -6.21
CA TYR A 64 -26.32 -11.45 -5.14
C TYR A 64 -25.31 -12.47 -5.65
N ILE A 65 -24.28 -12.74 -4.85
CA ILE A 65 -23.27 -13.78 -5.10
C ILE A 65 -23.51 -14.91 -4.08
N PRO A 66 -23.63 -16.18 -4.52
CA PRO A 66 -23.96 -17.30 -3.64
C PRO A 66 -22.78 -17.85 -2.82
N ALA A 67 -21.67 -17.11 -2.73
CA ALA A 67 -20.45 -17.48 -2.02
C ALA A 67 -19.70 -16.24 -1.49
N ASN A 68 -18.93 -16.40 -0.41
CA ASN A 68 -18.04 -15.38 0.17
C ASN A 68 -16.59 -15.48 -0.33
N ARG A 69 -16.26 -16.53 -1.10
CA ARG A 69 -14.94 -16.78 -1.67
C ARG A 69 -15.08 -17.12 -3.13
N LEU A 70 -14.31 -16.44 -3.97
CA LEU A 70 -14.18 -16.73 -5.39
C LEU A 70 -12.77 -17.19 -5.70
N TYR A 71 -12.60 -17.98 -6.76
CA TYR A 71 -11.27 -18.34 -7.25
C TYR A 71 -11.17 -18.23 -8.77
N LEU A 72 -9.96 -18.00 -9.27
CA LEU A 72 -9.63 -17.99 -10.69
C LEU A 72 -8.44 -18.92 -10.92
N ASN A 73 -8.63 -19.99 -11.69
CA ASN A 73 -7.52 -20.84 -12.11
C ASN A 73 -6.64 -20.09 -13.11
N ILE A 74 -5.33 -20.29 -13.01
CA ILE A 74 -4.34 -19.55 -13.79
C ILE A 74 -3.70 -20.48 -14.81
N ASP A 75 -3.82 -20.14 -16.09
CA ASP A 75 -2.96 -20.70 -17.12
C ASP A 75 -1.60 -19.99 -17.08
N LYS A 76 -0.63 -20.64 -16.46
CA LYS A 76 0.73 -20.10 -16.33
C LYS A 76 1.39 -19.86 -17.69
N GLN A 77 1.13 -20.69 -18.70
CA GLN A 77 1.73 -20.52 -20.01
C GLN A 77 1.16 -19.28 -20.71
N GLN A 78 -0.15 -19.08 -20.63
CA GLN A 78 -0.79 -17.87 -21.16
C GLN A 78 -0.22 -16.58 -20.53
N VAL A 79 -0.02 -16.56 -19.20
CA VAL A 79 0.56 -15.40 -18.49
C VAL A 79 1.96 -15.06 -19.02
N LEU A 80 2.78 -16.07 -19.30
CA LEU A 80 4.15 -15.93 -19.80
C LEU A 80 4.18 -15.57 -21.28
N ASP A 81 3.37 -16.22 -22.11
CA ASP A 81 3.27 -15.96 -23.55
C ASP A 81 2.82 -14.52 -23.82
N ASN A 82 1.88 -14.01 -23.02
CA ASN A 82 1.42 -12.62 -23.07
C ASN A 82 2.43 -11.63 -22.45
N LYS A 83 3.54 -12.10 -21.87
CA LYS A 83 4.53 -11.29 -21.15
C LYS A 83 3.91 -10.41 -20.08
N TYR A 84 2.82 -10.88 -19.47
CA TYR A 84 2.10 -10.12 -18.45
C TYR A 84 2.90 -10.04 -17.16
N VAL A 85 3.70 -11.06 -16.88
CA VAL A 85 4.63 -11.13 -15.75
C VAL A 85 6.03 -11.35 -16.30
N ASP A 86 7.01 -10.60 -15.80
CA ASP A 86 8.41 -10.78 -16.18
C ASP A 86 8.90 -12.20 -15.84
N GLU A 87 9.77 -12.75 -16.68
CA GLU A 87 10.21 -14.15 -16.58
C GLU A 87 10.89 -14.50 -15.24
N LYS A 88 11.54 -13.51 -14.59
CA LYS A 88 12.10 -13.66 -13.24
C LYS A 88 11.06 -14.05 -12.17
N TYR A 89 9.78 -13.83 -12.44
CA TYR A 89 8.67 -14.22 -11.58
C TYR A 89 7.91 -15.46 -12.06
N ALA A 90 8.33 -16.12 -13.14
CA ALA A 90 7.65 -17.30 -13.68
C ALA A 90 7.44 -18.40 -12.61
N ASN A 91 8.42 -18.61 -11.74
CA ASN A 91 8.35 -19.59 -10.64
C ASN A 91 7.48 -19.13 -9.46
N LYS A 92 7.02 -17.87 -9.46
CA LYS A 92 6.13 -17.30 -8.43
C LYS A 92 4.67 -17.19 -8.91
N ILE A 93 4.39 -17.57 -10.16
CA ILE A 93 3.01 -17.61 -10.68
C ILE A 93 2.24 -18.68 -9.92
N VAL A 94 1.13 -18.28 -9.29
CA VAL A 94 0.26 -19.18 -8.54
C VAL A 94 -0.65 -19.96 -9.50
N GLU A 95 -0.99 -21.20 -9.15
CA GLU A 95 -1.94 -22.01 -9.92
C GLU A 95 -3.36 -21.44 -9.87
N LYS A 96 -3.69 -20.70 -8.80
CA LYS A 96 -5.03 -20.19 -8.54
C LYS A 96 -4.96 -18.88 -7.75
N MET A 97 -5.72 -17.89 -8.20
CA MET A 97 -6.02 -16.68 -7.44
C MET A 97 -7.27 -16.90 -6.59
N ASP A 98 -7.28 -16.33 -5.38
CA ASP A 98 -8.35 -16.48 -4.38
C ASP A 98 -8.80 -15.10 -3.93
N PHE A 99 -10.08 -14.79 -4.13
CA PHE A 99 -10.70 -13.54 -3.70
C PHE A 99 -11.60 -13.82 -2.50
N ASN A 100 -11.23 -13.26 -1.35
CA ASN A 100 -11.94 -13.46 -0.09
C ASN A 100 -12.74 -12.20 0.28
N PHE A 101 -14.03 -12.38 0.53
CA PHE A 101 -14.98 -11.33 0.89
C PHE A 101 -15.57 -11.51 2.29
N ASN A 102 -14.93 -12.33 3.14
CA ASN A 102 -15.32 -12.48 4.54
C ASN A 102 -15.40 -11.12 5.26
N GLY A 103 -16.50 -10.92 6.00
CA GLY A 103 -16.79 -9.66 6.68
C GLY A 103 -17.42 -8.58 5.79
N LYS A 104 -17.65 -8.84 4.50
CA LYS A 104 -18.44 -7.97 3.61
C LYS A 104 -19.85 -8.51 3.45
N SER A 105 -20.83 -7.61 3.49
CA SER A 105 -22.24 -7.93 3.22
C SER A 105 -22.62 -7.77 1.75
N TYR A 106 -21.80 -7.03 0.98
CA TYR A 106 -22.00 -6.81 -0.46
C TYR A 106 -20.70 -6.43 -1.16
N LEU A 107 -20.73 -6.50 -2.49
CA LEU A 107 -19.75 -5.91 -3.41
C LEU A 107 -20.39 -4.76 -4.18
N GLY A 108 -19.72 -3.62 -4.21
CA GLY A 108 -20.17 -2.49 -5.03
C GLY A 108 -19.83 -2.68 -6.50
N LYS A 109 -20.50 -1.93 -7.39
CA LYS A 109 -20.25 -1.96 -8.84
C LYS A 109 -18.77 -1.88 -9.23
N HIS A 110 -17.99 -1.04 -8.55
CA HIS A 110 -16.54 -0.91 -8.82
C HIS A 110 -15.77 -2.22 -8.62
N GLU A 111 -16.13 -3.02 -7.60
CA GLU A 111 -15.51 -4.32 -7.35
C GLU A 111 -15.99 -5.36 -8.36
N LEU A 112 -17.27 -5.34 -8.70
CA LEU A 112 -17.84 -6.22 -9.72
C LEU A 112 -17.20 -6.00 -11.09
N MET A 113 -17.03 -4.74 -11.49
CA MET A 113 -16.35 -4.38 -12.73
C MET A 113 -14.88 -4.83 -12.73
N LEU A 114 -14.17 -4.67 -11.61
CA LEU A 114 -12.78 -5.13 -11.52
C LEU A 114 -12.67 -6.66 -11.62
N LEU A 115 -13.56 -7.38 -10.94
CA LEU A 115 -13.63 -8.84 -11.04
C LEU A 115 -13.90 -9.29 -12.48
N LYS A 116 -14.81 -8.62 -13.19
CA LYS A 116 -15.08 -8.88 -14.61
C LYS A 116 -13.87 -8.58 -15.50
N LEU A 117 -13.19 -7.46 -15.27
CA LEU A 117 -11.94 -7.11 -15.99
C LEU A 117 -10.84 -8.15 -15.77
N ILE A 118 -10.71 -8.69 -14.56
CA ILE A 118 -9.74 -9.76 -14.25
C ILE A 118 -10.14 -11.07 -14.95
N GLU A 119 -11.44 -11.41 -14.94
CA GLU A 119 -11.97 -12.62 -15.56
C GLU A 119 -11.74 -12.66 -17.08
N GLU A 120 -12.02 -11.57 -17.78
CA GLU A 120 -11.94 -11.50 -19.25
C GLU A 120 -10.61 -10.96 -19.79
N GLY A 121 -9.78 -10.37 -18.92
CA GLY A 121 -8.53 -9.76 -19.32
C GLY A 121 -7.51 -10.73 -19.89
N GLU A 122 -7.65 -12.04 -19.61
CA GLU A 122 -6.79 -13.14 -20.08
C GLU A 122 -5.28 -12.84 -19.95
N TRP A 123 -4.90 -12.02 -18.97
CA TRP A 123 -3.54 -11.55 -18.78
C TRP A 123 -2.93 -10.91 -20.04
N LYS A 124 -3.72 -10.23 -20.88
CA LYS A 124 -3.24 -9.51 -22.07
C LYS A 124 -2.93 -8.05 -21.77
N ARG A 125 -3.67 -7.45 -20.83
CA ARG A 125 -3.59 -6.02 -20.53
C ARG A 125 -3.46 -5.75 -19.02
N PRO A 126 -2.37 -5.12 -18.57
CA PRO A 126 -2.13 -4.84 -17.15
C PRO A 126 -3.24 -4.03 -16.48
N LEU A 127 -3.65 -4.49 -15.29
CA LEU A 127 -4.52 -3.77 -14.38
C LEU A 127 -3.70 -3.19 -13.23
N TYR A 128 -3.84 -1.88 -12.99
CA TYR A 128 -3.09 -1.16 -11.98
C TYR A 128 -4.02 -0.42 -11.01
N PHE A 129 -3.59 -0.36 -9.76
CA PHE A 129 -4.09 0.60 -8.78
C PHE A 129 -3.02 1.63 -8.47
N ALA A 130 -3.41 2.89 -8.25
CA ALA A 130 -2.52 3.84 -7.60
C ALA A 130 -2.29 3.46 -6.13
N VAL A 131 -1.10 3.75 -5.60
CA VAL A 131 -0.76 3.43 -4.20
C VAL A 131 -1.59 4.21 -3.18
N THR A 132 -2.22 5.30 -3.60
CA THR A 132 -3.05 6.19 -2.79
C THR A 132 -4.52 5.76 -2.69
N VAL A 133 -4.93 4.71 -3.41
CA VAL A 133 -6.28 4.14 -3.28
C VAL A 133 -6.43 3.55 -1.88
N ASP A 134 -7.59 3.77 -1.26
CA ASP A 134 -7.88 3.26 0.08
C ASP A 134 -7.66 1.73 0.14
N PRO A 135 -6.79 1.24 1.04
CA PRO A 135 -6.55 -0.18 1.22
C PRO A 135 -7.83 -1.01 1.43
N ALA A 136 -8.90 -0.45 1.99
CA ALA A 136 -10.18 -1.13 2.16
C ALA A 136 -10.83 -1.52 0.82
N LEU A 137 -10.63 -0.73 -0.25
CA LEU A 137 -11.14 -1.00 -1.60
C LEU A 137 -10.31 -2.06 -2.35
N MET A 138 -9.08 -2.30 -1.90
CA MET A 138 -8.12 -3.19 -2.56
C MET A 138 -7.94 -4.52 -1.82
N ARG A 139 -8.52 -4.67 -0.62
CA ARG A 139 -8.28 -5.76 0.33
C ARG A 139 -8.32 -7.16 -0.32
N SER A 140 -9.29 -7.41 -1.19
CA SER A 140 -9.48 -8.72 -1.83
C SER A 140 -8.45 -9.05 -2.92
N TYR A 141 -7.63 -8.07 -3.34
CA TYR A 141 -6.63 -8.20 -4.41
C TYR A 141 -5.20 -8.02 -3.92
N GLN A 142 -5.01 -7.41 -2.73
CA GLN A 142 -3.70 -7.00 -2.18
C GLN A 142 -2.63 -8.07 -2.12
N ARG A 143 -3.03 -9.33 -1.99
CA ARG A 143 -2.14 -10.50 -1.99
C ARG A 143 -1.47 -10.73 -3.34
N TYR A 144 -2.01 -10.17 -4.42
CA TYR A 144 -1.63 -10.41 -5.80
C TYR A 144 -1.05 -9.14 -6.47
N PHE A 145 -0.40 -8.28 -5.69
CA PHE A 145 0.18 -7.03 -6.18
C PHE A 145 1.67 -7.13 -6.43
N ILE A 146 2.11 -6.74 -7.62
CA ILE A 146 3.50 -6.38 -7.89
C ILE A 146 3.60 -4.86 -7.75
N HIS A 147 4.45 -4.39 -6.84
CA HIS A 147 4.68 -2.97 -6.62
C HIS A 147 5.74 -2.45 -7.59
N GLU A 148 5.37 -1.50 -8.46
CA GLU A 148 6.20 -1.02 -9.57
C GLU A 148 6.41 0.53 -9.51
N GLY A 149 6.52 1.10 -8.31
CA GLY A 149 6.59 2.56 -8.09
C GLY A 149 5.32 3.08 -7.45
N LEU A 150 4.69 4.13 -7.98
CA LEU A 150 3.43 4.69 -7.46
C LEU A 150 2.18 3.88 -7.82
N VAL A 151 2.37 2.64 -8.29
CA VAL A 151 1.30 1.76 -8.74
C VAL A 151 1.50 0.33 -8.27
N TYR A 152 0.39 -0.35 -8.01
CA TYR A 152 0.30 -1.79 -7.77
C TYR A 152 -0.30 -2.47 -8.99
N LYS A 153 0.46 -3.35 -9.64
CA LYS A 153 -0.01 -4.21 -10.73
C LYS A 153 -0.71 -5.44 -10.16
N ILE A 154 -1.92 -5.73 -10.62
CA ILE A 154 -2.58 -7.00 -10.31
C ILE A 154 -1.99 -8.08 -11.21
N ALA A 155 -1.44 -9.13 -10.62
CA ALA A 155 -0.87 -10.26 -11.36
C ALA A 155 -1.02 -11.57 -10.56
N PRO A 156 -1.06 -12.75 -11.19
CA PRO A 156 -1.19 -14.03 -10.51
C PRO A 156 0.12 -14.47 -9.83
N VAL A 157 0.74 -13.58 -9.06
CA VAL A 157 1.93 -13.84 -8.24
C VAL A 157 1.65 -13.35 -6.83
N ASN A 158 2.25 -13.99 -5.82
CA ASN A 158 2.17 -13.45 -4.46
C ASN A 158 2.83 -12.06 -4.39
N ARG A 159 2.28 -11.21 -3.52
CA ARG A 159 2.68 -9.82 -3.38
C ARG A 159 4.19 -9.68 -3.28
N CYS A 160 4.77 -8.85 -4.14
CA CYS A 160 6.18 -8.57 -4.18
C CYS A 160 6.45 -7.14 -4.66
N VAL A 161 7.71 -6.73 -4.56
CA VAL A 161 8.22 -5.51 -5.18
C VAL A 161 8.98 -5.89 -6.44
N ASP A 162 8.73 -5.20 -7.55
CA ASP A 162 9.60 -5.29 -8.73
C ASP A 162 10.73 -4.30 -8.59
N THR A 163 11.82 -4.74 -7.96
CA THR A 163 12.97 -3.90 -7.64
C THR A 163 13.61 -3.28 -8.89
N ASP A 164 13.62 -3.99 -10.02
CA ASP A 164 14.24 -3.46 -11.23
C ASP A 164 13.36 -2.37 -11.87
N LYS A 165 12.05 -2.61 -12.04
CA LYS A 165 11.15 -1.57 -12.58
C LYS A 165 10.98 -0.40 -11.62
N MET A 166 10.85 -0.68 -10.32
CA MET A 166 10.68 0.35 -9.30
C MET A 166 11.94 1.22 -9.17
N TYR A 167 13.14 0.63 -9.28
CA TYR A 167 14.38 1.39 -9.35
C TYR A 167 14.44 2.28 -10.59
N ASP A 168 14.17 1.73 -11.77
CA ASP A 168 14.20 2.50 -13.01
C ASP A 168 13.18 3.65 -12.99
N ASN A 169 11.97 3.38 -12.50
CA ASN A 169 10.94 4.40 -12.35
C ASN A 169 11.37 5.53 -11.41
N LEU A 170 11.79 5.21 -10.18
CA LEU A 170 12.10 6.22 -9.16
C LEU A 170 13.41 6.96 -9.45
N CYS A 171 14.44 6.25 -9.89
CA CYS A 171 15.78 6.80 -10.03
C CYS A 171 16.00 7.47 -11.39
N ASN A 172 15.42 6.92 -12.46
CA ASN A 172 15.75 7.32 -13.83
C ASN A 172 14.59 8.03 -14.56
N ASN A 173 13.35 7.53 -14.42
CA ASN A 173 12.24 7.99 -15.26
C ASN A 173 11.39 9.12 -14.64
N PHE A 174 11.23 9.11 -13.32
CA PHE A 174 10.39 10.10 -12.63
C PHE A 174 11.00 11.51 -12.70
N ARG A 175 10.12 12.49 -12.86
CA ARG A 175 10.47 13.92 -12.87
C ARG A 175 10.00 14.54 -11.57
N TRP A 176 10.94 15.16 -10.85
CA TRP A 176 10.74 15.62 -9.47
C TRP A 176 10.42 17.10 -9.35
N GLY A 177 10.35 17.84 -10.46
CA GLY A 177 9.83 19.22 -10.45
C GLY A 177 10.62 20.21 -9.60
N ASN A 178 11.93 20.00 -9.41
CA ASN A 178 12.84 20.83 -8.61
C ASN A 178 12.49 20.96 -7.13
N ILE A 179 11.79 19.98 -6.54
CA ILE A 179 11.46 19.99 -5.11
C ILE A 179 12.69 19.97 -4.18
N GLN A 180 13.86 19.62 -4.70
CA GLN A 180 15.12 19.62 -3.97
C GLN A 180 15.81 21.00 -3.91
N ASP A 181 15.32 22.00 -4.65
CA ASP A 181 15.88 23.35 -4.65
C ASP A 181 15.38 24.12 -3.42
N SER A 182 16.30 24.48 -2.51
CA SER A 182 15.97 25.19 -1.27
C SER A 182 15.48 26.63 -1.49
N THR A 183 15.59 27.17 -2.70
CA THR A 183 14.99 28.46 -3.07
C THR A 183 13.50 28.34 -3.41
N VAL A 184 13.00 27.12 -3.65
CA VAL A 184 11.60 26.85 -3.92
C VAL A 184 10.86 26.66 -2.59
N TYR A 185 9.88 27.52 -2.33
CA TYR A 185 9.01 27.36 -1.17
C TYR A 185 8.04 26.20 -1.39
N LEU A 186 8.16 25.16 -0.56
CA LEU A 186 7.22 24.06 -0.49
C LEU A 186 6.24 24.30 0.67
N ASP A 187 4.98 24.55 0.33
CA ASP A 187 3.93 24.62 1.35
C ASP A 187 3.62 23.24 1.95
N GLU A 188 2.76 23.21 2.99
CA GLU A 188 2.35 21.99 3.67
C GLU A 188 1.75 20.94 2.71
N ASN A 189 0.99 21.37 1.71
CA ASN A 189 0.36 20.46 0.76
C ASN A 189 1.40 19.79 -0.13
N ASN A 190 2.37 20.55 -0.65
CA ASN A 190 3.45 20.02 -1.48
C ASN A 190 4.34 19.06 -0.68
N LEU A 191 4.72 19.41 0.54
CA LEU A 191 5.48 18.53 1.44
C LEU A 191 4.73 17.23 1.73
N ARG A 192 3.42 17.32 1.99
CA ARG A 192 2.58 16.15 2.24
C ARG A 192 2.50 15.22 1.04
N MET A 193 2.43 15.77 -0.18
CA MET A 193 2.45 14.96 -1.38
C MET A 193 3.74 14.13 -1.43
N CYS A 194 4.90 14.76 -1.25
CA CYS A 194 6.25 14.15 -1.34
C CYS A 194 6.49 12.95 -0.42
N ARG A 195 5.73 12.83 0.68
CA ARG A 195 5.86 11.72 1.65
C ARG A 195 5.63 10.37 1.00
N THR A 196 4.62 10.27 0.14
CA THR A 196 4.30 9.00 -0.54
C THR A 196 5.46 8.58 -1.44
N GLN A 197 6.06 9.54 -2.17
CA GLN A 197 7.17 9.27 -3.06
C GLN A 197 8.43 8.88 -2.30
N ARG A 198 8.76 9.56 -1.19
CA ARG A 198 9.88 9.16 -0.32
C ARG A 198 9.66 7.77 0.29
N GLN A 199 8.43 7.45 0.67
CA GLN A 199 8.08 6.11 1.14
C GLN A 199 8.25 5.02 0.06
N MET A 200 8.06 5.36 -1.23
CA MET A 200 8.36 4.42 -2.32
C MET A 200 9.86 4.11 -2.38
N PHE A 201 10.74 5.10 -2.19
CA PHE A 201 12.18 4.83 -2.06
C PHE A 201 12.47 3.88 -0.90
N GLY A 202 11.92 4.13 0.29
CA GLY A 202 12.07 3.22 1.43
C GLY A 202 11.67 1.78 1.10
N THR A 203 10.52 1.61 0.45
CA THR A 203 10.03 0.29 0.01
C THR A 203 10.98 -0.40 -0.97
N LEU A 204 11.49 0.35 -1.96
CA LEU A 204 12.47 -0.15 -2.94
C LEU A 204 13.78 -0.56 -2.24
N ILE A 205 14.33 0.30 -1.40
CA ILE A 205 15.62 0.12 -0.73
C ILE A 205 15.60 -1.13 0.14
N LYS A 206 14.54 -1.30 0.95
CA LYS A 206 14.36 -2.51 1.76
C LYS A 206 14.27 -3.77 0.90
N ALA A 207 13.52 -3.73 -0.20
CA ALA A 207 13.42 -4.86 -1.12
C ALA A 207 14.76 -5.21 -1.79
N LEU A 208 15.55 -4.20 -2.19
CA LEU A 208 16.90 -4.40 -2.72
C LEU A 208 17.83 -5.07 -1.70
N CYS A 209 17.80 -4.63 -0.44
CA CYS A 209 18.56 -5.27 0.64
C CYS A 209 18.12 -6.72 0.90
N GLN A 210 16.82 -7.01 0.85
CA GLN A 210 16.29 -8.38 0.97
C GLN A 210 16.73 -9.30 -0.17
N GLU A 211 16.98 -8.74 -1.36
CA GLU A 211 17.56 -9.43 -2.51
C GLU A 211 19.10 -9.50 -2.48
N GLY A 212 19.75 -8.93 -1.45
CA GLY A 212 21.21 -8.84 -1.35
C GLY A 212 21.86 -7.83 -2.32
N LYS A 213 21.06 -6.98 -2.98
CA LYS A 213 21.53 -5.97 -3.96
C LYS A 213 21.97 -4.68 -3.25
N PHE A 214 22.94 -4.77 -2.33
CA PHE A 214 23.33 -3.66 -1.46
C PHE A 214 23.87 -2.44 -2.21
N GLU A 215 24.69 -2.62 -3.25
CA GLU A 215 25.20 -1.49 -4.06
C GLU A 215 24.06 -0.67 -4.70
N LYS A 216 23.03 -1.35 -5.23
CA LYS A 216 21.83 -0.66 -5.75
C LYS A 216 21.02 0.00 -4.64
N ALA A 217 20.95 -0.61 -3.46
CA ALA A 217 20.25 -0.02 -2.32
C ALA A 217 20.93 1.29 -1.88
N GLU A 218 22.27 1.31 -1.81
CA GLU A 218 23.05 2.52 -1.51
C GLU A 218 22.84 3.62 -2.55
N ALA A 219 22.87 3.27 -3.84
CA ALA A 219 22.59 4.22 -4.92
C ALA A 219 21.16 4.79 -4.82
N ALA A 220 20.16 3.95 -4.48
CA ALA A 220 18.80 4.40 -4.27
C ALA A 220 18.64 5.30 -3.03
N ILE A 221 19.39 5.04 -1.95
CA ILE A 221 19.44 5.92 -0.78
C ILE A 221 20.02 7.29 -1.18
N ALA A 222 21.17 7.32 -1.85
CA ALA A 222 21.80 8.55 -2.30
C ALA A 222 20.86 9.36 -3.22
N ARG A 223 20.16 8.69 -4.14
CA ARG A 223 19.17 9.32 -5.01
C ARG A 223 17.97 9.86 -4.24
N CYS A 224 17.50 9.12 -3.24
CA CYS A 224 16.43 9.58 -2.35
C CYS A 224 16.83 10.87 -1.60
N GLU A 225 18.05 10.92 -1.06
CA GLU A 225 18.55 12.09 -0.32
C GLU A 225 18.85 13.29 -1.24
N GLU A 226 19.24 13.05 -2.49
CA GLU A 226 19.39 14.10 -3.50
C GLU A 226 18.03 14.77 -3.83
N ILE A 227 16.97 13.97 -3.95
CA ILE A 227 15.63 14.46 -4.30
C ILE A 227 14.90 15.04 -3.08
N PHE A 228 15.08 14.41 -1.91
CA PHE A 228 14.44 14.77 -0.66
C PHE A 228 15.48 15.12 0.41
N PRO A 229 16.22 16.23 0.25
CA PRO A 229 17.26 16.59 1.20
C PRO A 229 16.65 16.92 2.56
N LYS A 230 17.35 16.52 3.64
CA LYS A 230 16.79 16.48 5.01
C LYS A 230 16.43 17.84 5.59
N ASP A 231 17.08 18.90 5.10
CA ASP A 231 16.81 20.29 5.45
C ASP A 231 15.45 20.79 4.92
N LEU A 232 14.99 20.24 3.80
CA LEU A 232 13.65 20.50 3.24
C LEU A 232 12.62 19.46 3.66
N PHE A 233 13.04 18.20 3.75
CA PHE A 233 12.20 17.05 4.07
C PHE A 233 12.73 16.33 5.30
N PRO A 234 12.28 16.69 6.52
CA PRO A 234 12.85 16.14 7.74
C PRO A 234 12.75 14.61 7.80
N VAL A 235 13.70 13.99 8.48
CA VAL A 235 13.70 12.52 8.70
C VAL A 235 12.40 12.07 9.33
N ASN A 236 11.94 12.80 10.35
CA ASN A 236 10.68 12.58 11.03
C ASN A 236 9.74 13.77 10.80
N PHE A 237 8.68 13.58 10.01
CA PHE A 237 7.64 14.59 9.87
C PHE A 237 6.79 14.67 11.14
N VAL A 238 6.59 15.89 11.64
CA VAL A 238 5.79 16.20 12.83
C VAL A 238 4.41 15.52 12.82
N ASP A 239 3.78 15.44 11.65
CA ASP A 239 2.42 14.92 11.46
C ASP A 239 2.35 13.55 10.75
N ALA A 240 3.47 13.01 10.25
CA ALA A 240 3.48 11.81 9.40
C ALA A 240 4.63 10.82 9.67
N GLY A 241 5.47 11.05 10.67
CA GLY A 241 6.54 10.12 11.03
C GLY A 241 7.62 10.01 9.96
N LEU A 242 8.26 8.84 9.89
CA LEU A 242 9.50 8.64 9.14
C LEU A 242 9.35 8.65 7.60
N SER A 243 8.17 8.34 7.07
CA SER A 243 7.85 8.41 5.63
C SER A 243 8.96 7.88 4.70
N GLY A 244 9.36 6.61 4.89
CA GLY A 244 10.44 5.94 4.15
C GLY A 244 11.76 5.78 4.91
N TYR A 245 12.05 6.66 5.88
CA TYR A 245 13.29 6.54 6.66
C TYR A 245 13.32 5.32 7.59
N GLN A 246 12.17 4.79 7.97
CA GLN A 246 12.10 3.54 8.74
C GLN A 246 12.75 2.38 7.98
N GLU A 247 12.40 2.24 6.70
CA GLU A 247 12.98 1.23 5.82
C GLU A 247 14.45 1.51 5.50
N ILE A 248 14.86 2.77 5.38
CA ILE A 248 16.27 3.15 5.16
C ILE A 248 17.12 2.81 6.39
N ILE A 249 16.62 3.08 7.61
CA ILE A 249 17.29 2.69 8.85
C ILE A 249 17.45 1.17 8.91
N GLU A 250 16.40 0.41 8.59
CA GLU A 250 16.47 -1.05 8.52
C GLU A 250 17.48 -1.53 7.48
N ALA A 251 17.51 -0.90 6.31
CA ALA A 251 18.46 -1.20 5.25
C ALA A 251 19.91 -0.95 5.69
N TYR A 252 20.19 0.15 6.40
CA TYR A 252 21.52 0.38 6.95
C TYR A 252 21.96 -0.72 7.91
N TYR A 253 21.07 -1.20 8.79
CA TYR A 253 21.38 -2.37 9.61
C TYR A 253 21.64 -3.64 8.78
N MET A 254 20.83 -3.90 7.74
CA MET A 254 21.04 -5.04 6.84
C MET A 254 22.38 -4.98 6.09
N MET A 255 22.88 -3.78 5.81
CA MET A 255 24.17 -3.52 5.18
C MET A 255 25.34 -3.46 6.18
N GLY A 256 25.09 -3.63 7.50
CA GLY A 256 26.12 -3.52 8.54
C GLY A 256 26.53 -2.08 8.87
N LYS A 257 25.80 -1.08 8.38
CA LYS A 257 26.03 0.36 8.57
C LYS A 257 25.35 0.91 9.82
N THR A 258 25.74 0.37 10.97
CA THR A 258 25.11 0.67 12.26
C THR A 258 25.23 2.14 12.66
N GLN A 259 26.32 2.82 12.31
CA GLN A 259 26.53 4.22 12.70
C GLN A 259 25.57 5.15 11.93
N GLU A 260 25.38 4.90 10.64
CA GLU A 260 24.46 5.62 9.77
C GLU A 260 23.01 5.39 10.19
N ALA A 261 22.64 4.15 10.54
CA ALA A 261 21.34 3.83 11.12
C ALA A 261 21.09 4.62 12.42
N ARG A 262 22.06 4.61 13.34
CA ARG A 262 21.97 5.34 14.62
C ARG A 262 21.87 6.85 14.42
N ALA A 263 22.55 7.42 13.45
CA ALA A 263 22.47 8.85 13.16
C ALA A 263 21.05 9.27 12.75
N LEU A 264 20.39 8.51 11.87
CA LEU A 264 19.01 8.77 11.48
C LEU A 264 18.02 8.55 12.64
N ILE A 265 18.25 7.54 13.46
CA ILE A 265 17.45 7.31 14.68
C ILE A 265 17.59 8.51 15.63
N ALA A 266 18.81 8.99 15.87
CA ALA A 266 19.05 10.15 16.72
C ALA A 266 18.32 11.41 16.20
N GLU A 267 18.35 11.66 14.90
CA GLU A 267 17.62 12.78 14.27
C GLU A 267 16.10 12.65 14.45
N ALA A 268 15.56 11.43 14.28
CA ALA A 268 14.15 11.16 14.51
C ALA A 268 13.73 11.37 15.97
N PHE A 269 14.54 10.88 16.92
CA PHE A 269 14.31 11.04 18.35
C PHE A 269 14.41 12.50 18.80
N SER A 270 15.40 13.25 18.30
CA SER A 270 15.53 14.69 18.57
C SER A 270 14.27 15.44 18.14
N THR A 271 13.77 15.15 16.92
CA THR A 271 12.53 15.79 16.42
C THR A 271 11.32 15.44 17.31
N SER A 272 11.21 14.17 17.72
CA SER A 272 10.13 13.73 18.61
C SER A 272 10.25 14.38 20.00
N GLU A 273 11.46 14.50 20.54
CA GLU A 273 11.74 15.14 21.83
C GLU A 273 11.36 16.62 21.79
N ASP A 274 11.76 17.36 20.76
CA ASP A 274 11.40 18.77 20.58
C ASP A 274 9.88 18.97 20.52
N CYS A 275 9.18 18.12 19.77
CA CYS A 275 7.72 18.16 19.69
C CYS A 275 7.05 17.88 21.04
N LEU A 276 7.53 16.86 21.77
CA LEU A 276 6.97 16.49 23.08
C LEU A 276 7.27 17.57 24.12
N ASN A 277 8.49 18.11 24.16
CA ASN A 277 8.86 19.25 24.98
C ASN A 277 7.95 20.45 24.69
N TRP A 278 7.72 20.76 23.42
CA TRP A 278 6.80 21.85 23.07
C TRP A 278 5.39 21.60 23.61
N VAL A 279 4.83 20.40 23.44
CA VAL A 279 3.50 20.04 23.95
C VAL A 279 3.43 20.17 25.48
N PHE A 280 4.38 19.58 26.21
CA PHE A 280 4.34 19.54 27.67
C PHE A 280 4.82 20.84 28.35
N SER A 281 5.47 21.74 27.60
CA SER A 281 5.77 23.10 28.07
C SER A 281 4.56 24.04 28.06
N GLN A 282 3.48 23.67 27.35
CA GLN A 282 2.25 24.46 27.35
C GLN A 282 1.55 24.38 28.71
N ARG A 283 0.61 25.31 28.96
CA ARG A 283 -0.26 25.24 30.14
C ARG A 283 -1.02 23.92 30.14
N GLU A 284 -1.18 23.27 31.29
CA GLU A 284 -1.82 21.95 31.41
C GLU A 284 -3.20 21.89 30.74
N GLY A 285 -4.01 22.96 30.87
CA GLY A 285 -5.32 23.04 30.20
C GLY A 285 -5.29 23.03 28.67
N LEU A 286 -4.11 23.20 28.04
CA LEU A 286 -3.92 23.16 26.59
C LEU A 286 -3.34 21.82 26.11
N TRP A 287 -2.87 20.96 27.01
CA TRP A 287 -2.23 19.68 26.65
C TRP A 287 -3.15 18.78 25.82
N ALA A 288 -4.46 18.80 26.11
CA ALA A 288 -5.48 18.07 25.34
C ALA A 288 -5.43 18.39 23.83
N SER A 289 -5.10 19.63 23.46
CA SER A 289 -4.99 20.05 22.05
C SER A 289 -3.76 19.47 21.35
N GLY A 290 -2.71 19.13 22.12
CA GLY A 290 -1.47 18.53 21.64
C GLY A 290 -1.46 17.00 21.64
N LEU A 291 -2.50 16.33 22.15
CA LEU A 291 -2.52 14.88 22.34
C LEU A 291 -2.28 14.08 21.06
N ARG A 292 -2.80 14.55 19.92
CA ARG A 292 -2.57 13.88 18.63
C ARG A 292 -1.09 13.91 18.25
N LEU A 293 -0.45 15.07 18.40
CA LEU A 293 0.97 15.23 18.13
C LEU A 293 1.81 14.37 19.08
N ALA A 294 1.54 14.46 20.38
CA ALA A 294 2.27 13.67 21.38
C ALA A 294 2.12 12.16 21.13
N ASN A 295 0.92 11.69 20.80
CA ASN A 295 0.68 10.29 20.46
C ASN A 295 1.48 9.85 19.21
N ASN A 296 1.49 10.67 18.16
CA ASN A 296 2.24 10.36 16.95
C ASN A 296 3.74 10.27 17.21
N GLN A 297 4.30 11.20 17.99
CA GLN A 297 5.73 11.21 18.30
C GLN A 297 6.14 10.07 19.23
N LEU A 298 5.31 9.75 20.23
CA LEU A 298 5.50 8.55 21.06
C LEU A 298 5.41 7.26 20.25
N TYR A 299 4.52 7.20 19.26
CA TYR A 299 4.43 6.05 18.36
C TYR A 299 5.72 5.87 17.55
N VAL A 300 6.27 6.96 16.98
CA VAL A 300 7.56 6.90 16.25
C VAL A 300 8.70 6.41 17.16
N MET A 301 8.82 6.97 18.37
CA MET A 301 9.82 6.52 19.34
C MET A 301 9.65 5.04 19.71
N GLN A 302 8.42 4.61 20.01
CA GLN A 302 8.11 3.23 20.37
C GLN A 302 8.41 2.26 19.22
N ASP A 303 8.04 2.62 17.99
CA ASP A 303 8.24 1.79 16.81
C ASP A 303 9.72 1.61 16.50
N LEU A 304 10.53 2.67 16.60
CA LEU A 304 11.99 2.59 16.48
C LEU A 304 12.61 1.69 17.57
N LEU A 305 12.22 1.87 18.84
CA LEU A 305 12.71 1.01 19.92
C LEU A 305 12.33 -0.47 19.72
N SER A 306 11.11 -0.73 19.26
CA SER A 306 10.60 -2.09 19.10
C SER A 306 11.20 -2.80 17.89
N ASN A 307 11.16 -2.14 16.73
CA ASN A 307 11.57 -2.75 15.46
C ASN A 307 13.09 -2.75 15.28
N MET A 308 13.76 -1.67 15.71
CA MET A 308 15.21 -1.54 15.58
C MET A 308 15.96 -2.06 16.81
N GLY A 309 15.35 -2.07 18.01
CA GLY A 309 15.98 -2.60 19.22
C GLY A 309 16.34 -4.09 19.14
N SER A 310 15.63 -4.87 18.32
CA SER A 310 16.01 -6.26 18.01
C SER A 310 17.33 -6.38 17.23
N LYS A 311 17.67 -5.36 16.45
CA LYS A 311 18.89 -5.26 15.63
C LYS A 311 20.00 -4.51 16.35
N ASP A 312 19.63 -3.58 17.21
CA ASP A 312 20.53 -2.77 18.02
C ASP A 312 19.99 -2.61 19.46
N PRO A 313 20.32 -3.55 20.37
CA PRO A 313 19.83 -3.53 21.74
C PRO A 313 20.27 -2.31 22.56
N GLU A 314 21.32 -1.59 22.13
CA GLU A 314 21.79 -0.39 22.83
C GLU A 314 20.79 0.77 22.70
N LEU A 315 19.92 0.78 21.68
CA LEU A 315 18.89 1.82 21.51
C LEU A 315 17.98 1.94 22.74
N ILE A 316 17.64 0.82 23.37
CA ILE A 316 16.81 0.82 24.59
C ILE A 316 17.54 1.51 25.74
N LYS A 317 18.86 1.31 25.85
CA LYS A 317 19.67 1.97 26.89
C LYS A 317 19.80 3.47 26.63
N ILE A 318 19.92 3.87 25.36
CA ILE A 318 20.13 5.27 24.98
C ILE A 318 18.82 6.07 25.10
N TYR A 319 17.71 5.55 24.57
CA TYR A 319 16.46 6.31 24.41
C TYR A 319 15.29 5.80 25.27
N GLY A 320 15.43 4.65 25.92
CA GLY A 320 14.36 4.02 26.68
C GLY A 320 13.84 4.89 27.82
N ASP A 321 14.74 5.48 28.61
CA ASP A 321 14.36 6.32 29.75
C ASP A 321 13.61 7.59 29.30
N MET A 322 14.09 8.22 28.22
CA MET A 322 13.44 9.38 27.60
C MET A 322 12.03 9.02 27.11
N PHE A 323 11.88 7.90 26.39
CA PHE A 323 10.56 7.43 25.96
C PHE A 323 9.63 7.18 27.16
N GLN A 324 10.11 6.52 28.21
CA GLN A 324 9.30 6.25 29.41
C GLN A 324 8.92 7.51 30.18
N GLN A 325 9.77 8.54 30.18
CA GLN A 325 9.45 9.84 30.76
C GLN A 325 8.25 10.48 30.04
N TYR A 326 8.30 10.63 28.72
CA TYR A 326 7.20 11.23 27.97
C TYR A 326 5.95 10.35 27.92
N ALA A 327 6.09 9.03 27.91
CA ALA A 327 4.95 8.11 27.99
C ALA A 327 4.16 8.31 29.29
N ARG A 328 4.84 8.51 30.42
CA ARG A 328 4.19 8.81 31.71
C ARG A 328 3.49 10.17 31.71
N LEU A 329 4.12 11.21 31.16
CA LEU A 329 3.48 12.53 30.99
C LEU A 329 2.22 12.43 30.13
N TYR A 330 2.29 11.71 29.00
CA TYR A 330 1.14 11.50 28.15
C TYR A 330 0.00 10.74 28.84
N GLN A 331 0.32 9.73 29.65
CA GLN A 331 -0.68 9.00 30.43
C GLN A 331 -1.35 9.85 31.50
N SER A 332 -0.68 10.85 32.07
CA SER A 332 -1.30 11.75 33.06
C SER A 332 -2.38 12.69 32.51
N ILE A 333 -2.51 12.79 31.18
CA ILE A 333 -3.55 13.59 30.52
C ILE A 333 -4.83 12.78 30.27
N ARG A 334 -4.71 11.45 30.18
CA ARG A 334 -5.84 10.52 29.98
C ARG A 334 -6.47 10.15 31.31
#